data_AF-A0ABD1EW27-F1
#
_entry.id   AF-A0ABD1EW27-F1
#
_cell.length_a   1.000
_cell.length_b   1.000
_cell.length_c   1.000
_cell.angle_alpha   90.00
_cell.angle_beta   90.00
_cell.angle_gamma   90.00
#
_symmetry.space_group_name_H-M   'P 1'
#
loop_
_entity.id
_entity.type
_entity.pdbx_description
1 polymer ?
#
loop_
_entity_poly.entity_id
_entity_poly.type
_entity_poly.pdbx_seq_one_letter_code
_entity_poly.pdbx_strand_id
1 'polypeptide(L)'
;MSAINTLITKNNMRRSKKQQNPFDDNEIVPLFDYMHVQKCVRNNLVPKDLVADIQMAYEMDKYSLLKQRQMPKLTDKHIYSELIPKMKVKYATQVLSHSVANFLDVILTLKDGSMDTRKGTMQLSTNSATTAEIVLFFNAHLTRLTVRKDKDILENFFSQIRDIRHQNTNPTPVQFNAALKSLKSIRVKNRLAGETDVTHFLEKEVDCSDSAIPIIIDTSMVVNVENIIAKASKCQSILECSNCSAFIHCNEMSQICTSALEIAEKAFVTFCHETKVKQQLKTF
;
A
#
# COMPACT_ATOMS: atom_id res chain seq x y z
N MET A 1 -7.07 14.12 -33.63
CA MET A 1 -7.24 14.97 -32.42
C MET A 1 -8.61 14.86 -31.70
N SER A 2 -9.52 13.92 -32.03
CA SER A 2 -10.91 13.94 -31.50
C SER A 2 -11.14 13.11 -30.20
N ALA A 3 -10.48 11.96 -30.03
CA ALA A 3 -10.75 11.07 -28.90
C ALA A 3 -10.19 11.58 -27.55
N ILE A 4 -9.00 12.17 -27.56
CA ILE A 4 -8.33 12.70 -26.35
C ILE A 4 -9.13 13.87 -25.78
N ASN A 5 -9.53 14.82 -26.63
CA ASN A 5 -10.35 15.96 -26.21
C ASN A 5 -11.71 15.51 -25.68
N THR A 6 -12.33 14.50 -26.30
CA THR A 6 -13.57 13.89 -25.80
C THR A 6 -13.39 13.25 -24.42
N LEU A 7 -12.24 12.59 -24.18
CA LEU A 7 -11.92 11.97 -22.90
C LEU A 7 -11.68 13.04 -21.81
N ILE A 8 -10.97 14.10 -22.16
CA ILE A 8 -10.71 15.25 -21.27
C ILE A 8 -12.04 15.90 -20.89
N THR A 9 -12.92 16.19 -21.86
CA THR A 9 -14.22 16.80 -21.59
C THR A 9 -15.11 15.89 -20.74
N LYS A 10 -15.15 14.57 -21.01
CA LYS A 10 -15.89 13.61 -20.17
C LYS A 10 -15.35 13.53 -18.74
N ASN A 11 -14.03 13.53 -18.56
CA ASN A 11 -13.42 13.52 -17.23
C ASN A 11 -13.64 14.84 -16.49
N ASN A 12 -13.58 15.97 -17.18
CA ASN A 12 -13.86 17.28 -16.59
C ASN A 12 -15.35 17.41 -16.20
N MET A 13 -16.28 16.88 -16.99
CA MET A 13 -17.70 16.81 -16.61
C MET A 13 -17.97 15.87 -15.43
N ARG A 14 -17.17 14.81 -15.27
CA ARG A 14 -17.22 13.93 -14.07
C ARG A 14 -16.61 14.60 -12.84
N ARG A 15 -15.56 15.41 -13.01
CA ARG A 15 -14.96 16.22 -11.95
C ARG A 15 -15.85 17.37 -11.51
N SER A 16 -16.59 17.99 -12.43
CA SER A 16 -17.52 19.09 -12.12
C SER A 16 -18.75 18.64 -11.34
N LYS A 17 -19.10 17.35 -11.38
CA LYS A 17 -19.92 16.70 -10.34
C LYS A 17 -19.04 16.50 -9.10
N LYS A 18 -18.74 17.59 -8.42
CA LYS A 18 -17.87 17.63 -7.23
C LYS A 18 -18.30 16.52 -6.26
N GLN A 19 -17.38 15.61 -5.93
CA GLN A 19 -17.38 15.00 -4.60
C GLN A 19 -16.90 16.09 -3.65
N GLN A 20 -17.78 17.05 -3.34
CA GLN A 20 -17.54 17.96 -2.22
C GLN A 20 -17.38 17.09 -0.98
N ASN A 21 -16.38 17.41 -0.17
CA ASN A 21 -16.24 16.74 1.10
C ASN A 21 -17.56 16.94 1.89
N PRO A 22 -18.21 15.86 2.35
CA PRO A 22 -19.46 16.00 3.11
C PRO A 22 -19.27 16.74 4.44
N PHE A 23 -18.02 17.00 4.85
CA PHE A 23 -17.67 17.62 6.13
C PHE A 23 -17.04 19.01 6.00
N ASP A 24 -16.55 19.43 4.83
CA ASP A 24 -15.94 20.75 4.63
C ASP A 24 -15.94 21.20 3.14
N ASP A 25 -15.48 22.42 2.89
CA ASP A 25 -15.37 23.00 1.54
C ASP A 25 -14.12 22.52 0.77
N ASN A 26 -13.34 21.58 1.31
CA ASN A 26 -12.15 21.08 0.63
C ASN A 26 -12.53 20.11 -0.51
N GLU A 27 -11.76 20.16 -1.59
CA GLU A 27 -11.92 19.26 -2.72
C GLU A 27 -11.36 17.87 -2.40
N ILE A 28 -12.18 16.83 -2.54
CA ILE A 28 -11.70 15.45 -2.54
C ILE A 28 -11.20 15.12 -3.95
N VAL A 29 -9.88 14.99 -4.09
CA VAL A 29 -9.25 14.59 -5.36
C VAL A 29 -9.08 13.07 -5.37
N PRO A 30 -9.85 12.32 -6.19
CA PRO A 30 -9.68 10.88 -6.32
C PRO A 30 -8.34 10.57 -6.98
N LEU A 31 -7.63 9.60 -6.41
CA LEU A 31 -6.30 9.22 -6.85
C LEU A 31 -6.25 7.74 -7.17
N PHE A 32 -5.78 7.41 -8.37
CA PHE A 32 -5.52 6.04 -8.75
C PHE A 32 -4.39 5.45 -7.93
N ASP A 33 -4.45 4.14 -7.72
CA ASP A 33 -3.30 3.41 -7.23
C ASP A 33 -2.25 3.36 -8.34
N TYR A 34 -1.14 4.04 -8.09
CA TYR A 34 -0.10 4.20 -9.08
C TYR A 34 0.63 2.89 -9.41
N MET A 35 0.86 2.04 -8.42
CA MET A 35 1.49 0.73 -8.62
C MET A 35 0.59 -0.17 -9.47
N HIS A 36 -0.72 -0.03 -9.36
CA HIS A 36 -1.68 -0.69 -10.24
C HIS A 36 -1.68 -0.09 -11.65
N VAL A 37 -1.61 1.23 -11.80
CA VAL A 37 -1.46 1.86 -13.12
C VAL A 37 -0.21 1.35 -13.83
N GLN A 38 0.92 1.20 -13.13
CA GLN A 38 2.13 0.61 -13.69
C GLN A 38 1.92 -0.83 -14.16
N LYS A 39 1.28 -1.66 -13.34
CA LYS A 39 0.93 -3.04 -13.72
C LYS A 39 0.05 -3.05 -14.97
N CYS A 40 -0.89 -2.12 -15.09
CA CYS A 40 -1.74 -1.95 -16.26
C CYS A 40 -0.95 -1.49 -17.49
N VAL A 41 -0.09 -0.47 -17.35
CA VAL A 41 0.79 0.03 -18.42
C VAL A 41 1.66 -1.12 -18.92
N ARG A 42 2.35 -1.84 -18.03
CA ARG A 42 3.10 -3.04 -18.40
C ARG A 42 2.21 -4.07 -19.09
N ASN A 43 1.10 -4.49 -18.48
CA ASN A 43 0.25 -5.56 -19.04
C ASN A 43 -0.38 -5.20 -20.40
N ASN A 44 -0.51 -3.92 -20.73
CA ASN A 44 -1.10 -3.49 -21.99
C ASN A 44 -0.05 -3.09 -23.04
N LEU A 45 1.08 -2.50 -22.62
CA LEU A 45 2.13 -2.01 -23.52
C LEU A 45 3.24 -3.04 -23.77
N VAL A 46 3.60 -3.85 -22.77
CA VAL A 46 4.66 -4.88 -22.86
C VAL A 46 4.24 -6.15 -23.62
N PRO A 47 2.95 -6.42 -23.93
CA PRO A 47 2.61 -7.50 -24.88
C PRO A 47 2.23 -7.05 -26.29
N LYS A 48 2.17 -5.74 -26.58
CA LYS A 48 1.65 -5.23 -27.86
C LYS A 48 2.72 -4.53 -28.71
N ASP A 49 2.93 -3.23 -28.53
CA ASP A 49 3.75 -2.44 -29.46
C ASP A 49 5.13 -2.05 -28.90
N LEU A 50 5.27 -1.96 -27.57
CA LEU A 50 6.53 -1.56 -26.90
C LEU A 50 7.52 -2.73 -26.74
N VAL A 51 7.07 -3.96 -27.02
CA VAL A 51 7.76 -5.21 -26.66
C VAL A 51 8.96 -5.45 -27.51
N ALA A 52 8.84 -5.25 -28.83
CA ALA A 52 9.84 -5.70 -29.78
C ALA A 52 11.18 -5.05 -29.50
N ASP A 53 11.18 -3.74 -29.25
CA ASP A 53 12.40 -2.98 -28.95
C ASP A 53 13.00 -3.35 -27.58
N ILE A 54 12.16 -3.46 -26.54
CA ILE A 54 12.64 -3.80 -25.18
C ILE A 54 13.13 -5.25 -25.12
N GLN A 55 12.45 -6.18 -25.81
CA GLN A 55 12.85 -7.57 -25.93
C GLN A 55 14.14 -7.68 -26.73
N MET A 56 14.26 -6.95 -27.85
CA MET A 56 15.50 -6.90 -28.62
C MET A 56 16.65 -6.35 -27.79
N ALA A 57 16.45 -5.24 -27.08
CA ALA A 57 17.45 -4.67 -26.18
C ALA A 57 17.85 -5.65 -25.07
N TYR A 58 16.90 -6.39 -24.51
CA TYR A 58 17.17 -7.42 -23.53
C TYR A 58 18.02 -8.56 -24.10
N GLU A 59 17.69 -9.07 -25.29
CA GLU A 59 18.48 -10.09 -25.98
C GLU A 59 19.89 -9.58 -26.29
N MET A 60 20.02 -8.36 -26.82
CA MET A 60 21.31 -7.72 -27.10
C MET A 60 22.19 -7.65 -25.86
N ASP A 61 21.64 -7.19 -24.73
CA ASP A 61 22.37 -7.12 -23.46
C ASP A 61 22.70 -8.51 -22.88
N LYS A 62 21.77 -9.47 -22.98
CA LYS A 62 21.93 -10.85 -22.48
C LYS A 62 23.01 -11.62 -23.25
N TYR A 63 23.08 -11.43 -24.57
CA TYR A 63 24.03 -12.11 -25.46
C TYR A 63 25.20 -11.23 -25.88
N SER A 64 25.35 -10.07 -25.25
CA SER A 64 26.46 -9.15 -25.47
C SER A 64 27.81 -9.85 -25.28
N LEU A 65 28.80 -9.41 -26.05
CA LEU A 65 30.19 -9.83 -25.89
C LEU A 65 30.86 -9.15 -24.68
N LEU A 66 30.20 -8.17 -24.07
CA LEU A 66 30.69 -7.49 -22.88
C LEU A 66 30.76 -8.45 -21.68
N LYS A 67 31.80 -8.26 -20.84
CA LYS A 67 31.97 -9.04 -19.60
C LYS A 67 30.85 -8.80 -18.58
N GLN A 68 30.26 -7.60 -18.60
CA GLN A 68 29.20 -7.19 -17.68
C GLN A 68 27.98 -6.71 -18.46
N ARG A 69 26.81 -7.22 -18.06
CA ARG A 69 25.52 -6.77 -18.56
C ARG A 69 25.24 -5.35 -18.09
N GLN A 70 24.71 -4.53 -18.99
CA GLN A 70 24.24 -3.17 -18.72
C GLN A 70 22.88 -3.18 -18.01
N MET A 71 22.06 -4.23 -18.24
CA MET A 71 20.76 -4.39 -17.60
C MET A 71 20.67 -5.70 -16.78
N PRO A 72 21.54 -5.90 -15.76
CA PRO A 72 21.64 -7.17 -15.03
C PRO A 72 20.39 -7.51 -14.20
N LYS A 73 19.58 -6.51 -13.88
CA LYS A 73 18.32 -6.68 -13.13
C LYS A 73 17.21 -7.32 -13.98
N LEU A 74 17.31 -7.22 -15.31
CA LEU A 74 16.35 -7.86 -16.21
C LEU A 74 16.67 -9.34 -16.37
N THR A 75 15.60 -10.11 -16.34
CA THR A 75 15.56 -11.56 -16.51
C THR A 75 14.40 -11.92 -17.41
N ASP A 76 14.34 -13.16 -17.88
CA ASP A 76 13.27 -13.68 -18.73
C ASP A 76 11.86 -13.37 -18.18
N LYS A 77 11.70 -13.36 -16.85
CA LYS A 77 10.46 -12.99 -16.12
C LYS A 77 10.00 -11.53 -16.30
N HIS A 78 10.82 -10.67 -16.90
CA HIS A 78 10.49 -9.29 -17.20
C HIS A 78 9.91 -9.11 -18.60
N ILE A 79 10.30 -9.99 -19.52
CA ILE A 79 10.15 -9.78 -20.96
C ILE A 79 9.11 -10.72 -21.54
N TYR A 80 9.22 -12.02 -21.27
CA TYR A 80 8.35 -13.00 -21.91
C TYR A 80 7.05 -13.19 -21.14
N SER A 81 5.93 -12.96 -21.83
CA SER A 81 4.59 -12.84 -21.25
C SER A 81 4.16 -14.04 -20.42
N GLU A 82 4.58 -15.23 -20.81
CA GLU A 82 4.33 -16.51 -20.12
C GLU A 82 5.09 -16.65 -18.79
N LEU A 83 6.19 -15.90 -18.63
CA LEU A 83 7.02 -15.91 -17.41
C LEU A 83 6.76 -14.72 -16.49
N ILE A 84 6.01 -13.71 -16.94
CA ILE A 84 5.78 -12.47 -16.19
C ILE A 84 4.89 -12.72 -14.96
N PRO A 85 5.40 -12.46 -13.73
CA PRO A 85 4.57 -12.50 -12.53
C PRO A 85 3.68 -11.25 -12.48
N LYS A 86 2.45 -11.36 -13.02
CA LYS A 86 1.51 -10.23 -13.22
C LYS A 86 1.29 -9.37 -11.98
N MET A 87 1.33 -9.96 -10.79
CA MET A 87 1.08 -9.27 -9.51
C MET A 87 2.30 -8.54 -8.96
N LYS A 88 3.52 -8.91 -9.36
CA LYS A 88 4.74 -8.30 -8.83
C LYS A 88 5.09 -7.04 -9.60
N VAL A 89 4.87 -5.88 -8.97
CA VAL A 89 5.10 -4.56 -9.57
C VAL A 89 6.58 -4.33 -9.89
N LYS A 90 7.49 -4.94 -9.12
CA LYS A 90 8.95 -4.89 -9.35
C LYS A 90 9.36 -5.18 -10.81
N TYR A 91 8.72 -6.15 -11.46
CA TYR A 91 9.06 -6.48 -12.84
C TYR A 91 8.64 -5.36 -13.82
N ALA A 92 7.50 -4.70 -13.54
CA ALA A 92 7.06 -3.56 -14.34
C ALA A 92 8.00 -2.35 -14.19
N THR A 93 8.42 -2.04 -12.95
CA THR A 93 9.30 -0.89 -12.68
C THR A 93 10.70 -1.10 -13.25
N GLN A 94 11.22 -2.33 -13.25
CA GLN A 94 12.54 -2.63 -13.80
C GLN A 94 12.56 -2.57 -15.34
N VAL A 95 11.46 -2.95 -16.01
CA VAL A 95 11.31 -2.77 -17.46
C VAL A 95 11.19 -1.29 -17.84
N LEU A 96 10.44 -0.51 -17.07
CA LEU A 96 10.24 0.92 -17.29
C LEU A 96 11.31 1.79 -16.59
N SER A 97 12.56 1.33 -16.61
CA SER A 97 13.65 1.97 -15.86
C SER A 97 14.57 2.79 -16.76
N HIS A 98 15.26 3.75 -16.13
CA HIS A 98 16.29 4.55 -16.79
C HIS A 98 17.39 3.70 -17.46
N SER A 99 17.76 2.55 -16.87
CA SER A 99 18.78 1.67 -17.44
C SER A 99 18.35 1.08 -18.79
N VAL A 100 17.07 0.79 -18.98
CA VAL A 100 16.53 0.29 -20.24
C VAL A 100 16.56 1.37 -21.31
N ALA A 101 16.07 2.56 -20.97
CA ALA A 101 16.08 3.67 -21.92
C ALA A 101 17.49 4.08 -22.34
N ASN A 102 18.42 4.19 -21.39
CA ASN A 102 19.82 4.50 -21.70
C ASN A 102 20.45 3.45 -22.61
N PHE A 103 20.14 2.16 -22.40
CA PHE A 103 20.67 1.12 -23.25
C PHE A 103 20.18 1.29 -24.69
N LEU A 104 18.87 1.50 -24.89
CA LEU A 104 18.31 1.77 -26.22
C LEU A 104 18.98 3.00 -26.87
N ASP A 105 19.08 4.10 -26.13
CA ASP A 105 19.64 5.37 -26.62
C ASP A 105 21.12 5.24 -27.01
N VAL A 106 21.92 4.55 -26.21
CA VAL A 106 23.34 4.29 -26.48
C VAL A 106 23.53 3.45 -27.75
N ILE A 107 22.74 2.40 -27.93
CA ILE A 107 22.84 1.54 -29.12
C ILE A 107 22.38 2.27 -30.38
N LEU A 108 21.33 3.08 -30.29
CA LEU A 108 20.88 3.92 -31.41
C LEU A 108 21.92 4.97 -31.78
N THR A 109 22.51 5.64 -30.79
CA THR A 109 23.43 6.75 -31.02
C THR A 109 24.82 6.31 -31.46
N LEU A 110 25.36 5.24 -30.86
CA LEU A 110 26.76 4.85 -31.08
C LEU A 110 26.96 3.74 -32.11
N LYS A 111 25.88 3.03 -32.47
CA LYS A 111 25.97 1.82 -33.29
C LYS A 111 24.91 1.76 -34.39
N ASP A 112 24.23 2.87 -34.68
CA ASP A 112 23.12 2.94 -35.63
C ASP A 112 22.04 1.87 -35.37
N GLY A 113 21.84 1.53 -34.10
CA GLY A 113 20.89 0.49 -33.68
C GLY A 113 21.41 -0.95 -33.80
N SER A 114 22.64 -1.18 -34.28
CA SER A 114 23.19 -2.51 -34.52
C SER A 114 24.10 -3.00 -33.39
N MET A 115 24.12 -4.30 -33.08
CA MET A 115 25.09 -4.86 -32.14
C MET A 115 25.44 -6.29 -32.49
N ASP A 116 26.74 -6.59 -32.54
CA ASP A 116 27.21 -7.97 -32.65
C ASP A 116 27.10 -8.68 -31.30
N THR A 117 26.42 -9.83 -31.33
CA THR A 117 26.17 -10.66 -30.16
C THR A 117 26.62 -12.09 -30.42
N ARG A 118 26.61 -12.93 -29.38
CA ARG A 118 26.86 -14.39 -29.54
C ARG A 118 25.83 -15.10 -30.42
N LYS A 119 24.68 -14.48 -30.67
CA LYS A 119 23.62 -14.99 -31.56
C LYS A 119 23.68 -14.39 -32.97
N GLY A 120 24.71 -13.60 -33.27
CA GLY A 120 24.85 -12.85 -34.52
C GLY A 120 24.54 -11.36 -34.33
N THR A 121 24.55 -10.62 -35.43
CA THR A 121 24.23 -9.19 -35.45
C THR A 121 22.73 -9.00 -35.21
N MET A 122 22.39 -8.24 -34.17
CA MET A 122 21.03 -7.85 -33.82
C MET A 122 20.81 -6.38 -34.15
N GLN A 123 19.58 -6.00 -34.49
CA GLN A 123 19.24 -4.65 -34.91
C GLN A 123 18.00 -4.16 -34.18
N LEU A 124 18.10 -2.98 -33.56
CA LEU A 124 16.98 -2.23 -33.02
C LEU A 124 16.15 -1.63 -34.15
N SER A 125 14.84 -1.52 -33.92
CA SER A 125 13.96 -0.86 -34.88
C SER A 125 14.14 0.66 -34.84
N THR A 126 13.73 1.35 -35.90
CA THR A 126 13.69 2.82 -35.93
C THR A 126 12.77 3.42 -34.85
N ASN A 127 11.80 2.64 -34.36
CA ASN A 127 10.89 3.06 -33.29
C ASN A 127 11.53 2.98 -31.90
N SER A 128 12.71 2.34 -31.77
CA SER A 128 13.40 2.19 -30.49
C SER A 128 13.73 3.52 -29.81
N ALA A 129 13.93 4.60 -30.58
CA ALA A 129 14.12 5.95 -30.03
C ALA A 129 12.86 6.43 -29.31
N THR A 130 11.70 6.27 -29.96
CA THR A 130 10.40 6.59 -29.35
C THR A 130 10.14 5.71 -28.11
N THR A 131 10.52 4.43 -28.19
CA THR A 131 10.42 3.52 -27.04
C THR A 131 11.29 3.99 -25.87
N ALA A 132 12.52 4.45 -26.11
CA ALA A 132 13.40 5.00 -25.07
C ALA A 132 12.78 6.24 -24.40
N GLU A 133 12.21 7.17 -25.18
CA GLU A 133 11.51 8.35 -24.67
C GLU A 133 10.30 7.97 -23.81
N ILE A 134 9.48 7.01 -24.25
CA ILE A 134 8.33 6.52 -23.50
C ILE A 134 8.78 5.89 -22.17
N VAL A 135 9.83 5.07 -22.20
CA VAL A 135 10.39 4.46 -20.98
C VAL A 135 10.91 5.52 -20.01
N LEU A 136 11.62 6.55 -20.49
CA LEU A 136 12.08 7.67 -19.66
C LEU A 136 10.93 8.48 -19.09
N PHE A 137 9.91 8.76 -19.90
CA PHE A 137 8.71 9.46 -19.46
C PHE A 137 8.08 8.73 -18.27
N PHE A 138 7.87 7.42 -18.41
CA PHE A 138 7.37 6.62 -17.30
C PHE A 138 8.33 6.64 -16.13
N ASN A 139 9.63 6.37 -16.30
CA ASN A 139 10.61 6.38 -15.21
C ASN A 139 10.59 7.70 -14.41
N ALA A 140 10.57 8.86 -15.08
CA ALA A 140 10.54 10.16 -14.42
C ALA A 140 9.24 10.40 -13.64
N HIS A 141 8.10 10.00 -14.20
CA HIS A 141 6.80 10.09 -13.51
C HIS A 141 6.69 9.05 -12.38
N LEU A 142 7.34 7.89 -12.53
CA LEU A 142 7.45 6.82 -11.55
C LEU A 142 8.14 7.28 -10.28
N THR A 143 9.35 7.82 -10.40
CA THR A 143 10.13 8.27 -9.25
C THR A 143 9.45 9.39 -8.48
N ARG A 144 8.69 10.28 -9.15
CA ARG A 144 7.99 11.40 -8.50
C ARG A 144 6.76 10.96 -7.69
N LEU A 145 6.10 9.87 -8.10
CA LEU A 145 4.86 9.42 -7.48
C LEU A 145 5.09 8.42 -6.33
N THR A 146 6.16 7.63 -6.37
CA THR A 146 6.51 6.69 -5.29
C THR A 146 6.91 7.39 -4.00
N VAL A 147 7.48 8.60 -4.08
CA VAL A 147 7.86 9.41 -2.91
C VAL A 147 6.64 9.96 -2.15
N ARG A 148 5.45 9.98 -2.79
CA ARG A 148 4.31 10.78 -2.28
C ARG A 148 3.09 10.02 -1.79
N LYS A 149 2.93 8.69 -1.97
CA LYS A 149 1.67 8.03 -1.56
C LYS A 149 1.77 6.63 -0.96
N ASP A 150 1.53 6.63 0.34
CA ASP A 150 1.13 5.65 1.36
C ASP A 150 0.19 4.47 0.99
N LYS A 151 -0.10 4.15 -0.29
CA LYS A 151 -0.96 2.99 -0.60
C LYS A 151 -0.29 1.64 -0.35
N ASP A 152 1.05 1.59 -0.41
CA ASP A 152 1.80 0.41 0.03
C ASP A 152 1.57 0.12 1.52
N ILE A 153 1.20 1.11 2.35
CA ILE A 153 0.93 0.89 3.78
C ILE A 153 -0.23 -0.09 3.96
N LEU A 154 -1.29 -0.01 3.14
CA LEU A 154 -2.42 -0.92 3.23
C LEU A 154 -2.06 -2.33 2.74
N GLU A 155 -1.33 -2.46 1.63
CA GLU A 155 -0.86 -3.78 1.16
C GLU A 155 0.14 -4.41 2.13
N ASN A 156 1.05 -3.62 2.70
CA ASN A 156 1.97 -4.05 3.75
C ASN A 156 1.23 -4.43 5.03
N PHE A 157 0.18 -3.70 5.38
CA PHE A 157 -0.69 -4.04 6.50
C PHE A 157 -1.43 -5.37 6.28
N PHE A 158 -1.98 -5.60 5.08
CA PHE A 158 -2.58 -6.89 4.75
C PHE A 158 -1.55 -8.02 4.74
N SER A 159 -0.32 -7.74 4.29
CA SER A 159 0.79 -8.70 4.36
C SER A 159 1.12 -9.04 5.81
N GLN A 160 1.25 -8.03 6.69
CA GLN A 160 1.40 -8.25 8.14
C GLN A 160 0.28 -9.12 8.71
N ILE A 161 -0.98 -8.92 8.29
CA ILE A 161 -2.10 -9.78 8.74
C ILE A 161 -1.92 -11.23 8.29
N ARG A 162 -1.50 -11.47 7.04
CA ARG A 162 -1.27 -12.82 6.50
C ARG A 162 -0.05 -13.50 7.13
N ASP A 163 0.94 -12.70 7.52
CA ASP A 163 2.19 -13.18 8.10
C ASP A 163 2.04 -13.49 9.60
N ILE A 164 0.95 -13.04 10.26
CA ILE A 164 0.65 -13.42 11.64
C ILE A 164 0.52 -14.93 11.73
N ARG A 165 1.41 -15.54 12.52
CA ARG A 165 1.53 -16.99 12.73
C ARG A 165 1.99 -17.77 11.49
N HIS A 166 2.64 -17.12 10.52
CA HIS A 166 3.42 -17.72 9.43
C HIS A 166 2.73 -18.76 8.53
N GLN A 167 1.41 -18.98 8.64
CA GLN A 167 0.75 -20.14 8.00
C GLN A 167 -0.61 -19.83 7.36
N ASN A 168 -1.16 -18.62 7.48
CA ASN A 168 -2.49 -18.32 6.97
C ASN A 168 -2.48 -17.23 5.89
N THR A 169 -2.08 -17.63 4.69
CA THR A 169 -2.05 -16.75 3.52
C THR A 169 -3.43 -16.32 3.03
N ASN A 170 -4.50 -17.00 3.47
CA ASN A 170 -5.88 -16.71 3.08
C ASN A 170 -6.85 -16.82 4.28
N PRO A 171 -6.83 -15.84 5.21
CA PRO A 171 -7.62 -15.92 6.43
C PRO A 171 -9.12 -15.79 6.14
N THR A 172 -9.94 -16.56 6.87
CA THR A 172 -11.39 -16.35 6.91
C THR A 172 -11.72 -15.00 7.57
N PRO A 173 -12.92 -14.41 7.37
CA PRO A 173 -13.29 -13.15 8.00
C PRO A 173 -13.11 -13.13 9.53
N VAL A 174 -13.37 -14.26 10.20
CA VAL A 174 -13.17 -14.42 11.65
C VAL A 174 -11.69 -14.38 12.01
N GLN A 175 -10.85 -15.12 11.29
CA GLN A 175 -9.41 -15.14 11.48
C GLN A 175 -8.78 -13.77 11.21
N PHE A 176 -9.25 -13.08 10.16
CA PHE A 176 -8.83 -11.72 9.84
C PHE A 176 -9.16 -10.76 10.98
N ASN A 177 -10.39 -10.81 11.52
CA ASN A 177 -10.79 -9.95 12.64
C ASN A 177 -9.98 -10.24 13.91
N ALA A 178 -9.69 -11.51 14.20
CA ALA A 178 -8.82 -11.88 15.31
C ALA A 178 -7.40 -11.34 15.13
N ALA A 179 -6.80 -11.53 13.96
CA ALA A 179 -5.48 -11.02 13.61
C ALA A 179 -5.40 -9.48 13.70
N LEU A 180 -6.43 -8.80 13.20
CA LEU A 180 -6.59 -7.35 13.31
C LEU A 180 -6.60 -6.86 14.77
N LYS A 181 -7.37 -7.53 15.64
CA LYS A 181 -7.39 -7.23 17.08
C LYS A 181 -6.03 -7.46 17.71
N SER A 182 -5.35 -8.56 17.38
CA SER A 182 -3.99 -8.86 17.87
C SER A 182 -2.97 -7.79 17.47
N LEU A 183 -2.98 -7.31 16.22
CA LEU A 183 -2.08 -6.24 15.77
C LEU A 183 -2.28 -4.94 16.53
N LYS A 184 -3.53 -4.56 16.83
CA LYS A 184 -3.83 -3.38 17.65
C LYS A 184 -3.21 -3.51 19.04
N SER A 185 -3.39 -4.67 19.68
CA SER A 185 -2.84 -4.94 21.01
C SER A 185 -1.30 -4.93 21.03
N ILE A 186 -0.65 -5.49 20.02
CA ILE A 186 0.82 -5.48 19.89
C ILE A 186 1.35 -4.05 19.75
N ARG A 187 0.77 -3.25 18.83
CA ARG A 187 1.21 -1.86 18.62
C ARG A 187 1.01 -0.97 19.86
N VAL A 188 -0.04 -1.19 20.63
CA VAL A 188 -0.28 -0.47 21.90
C VAL A 188 0.78 -0.86 22.93
N LYS A 189 1.12 -2.15 23.07
CA LYS A 189 2.16 -2.61 24.00
C LYS A 189 3.54 -2.05 23.64
N ASN A 190 3.92 -2.05 22.36
CA ASN A 190 5.23 -1.55 21.93
C ASN A 190 5.37 -0.03 22.15
N ARG A 191 4.28 0.75 21.95
CA ARG A 191 4.28 2.19 22.28
C ARG A 191 4.40 2.47 23.77
N LEU A 192 3.85 1.61 24.63
CA LEU A 192 3.96 1.73 26.08
C LEU A 192 5.34 1.28 26.60
N ALA A 193 6.02 0.39 25.88
CA ALA A 193 7.35 -0.11 26.20
C ALA A 193 8.50 0.75 25.63
N GLY A 194 8.22 1.72 24.77
CA GLY A 194 9.25 2.56 24.14
C GLY A 194 10.08 1.85 23.06
N GLU A 195 9.69 0.64 22.64
CA GLU A 195 10.43 -0.16 21.66
C GLU A 195 9.90 0.05 20.23
N THR A 196 10.79 0.41 19.32
CA THR A 196 10.51 0.69 17.90
C THR A 196 10.62 -0.51 16.96
N ASP A 197 10.94 -1.71 17.45
CA ASP A 197 11.20 -2.87 16.59
C ASP A 197 10.14 -3.97 16.75
N VAL A 198 9.52 -4.39 15.64
CA VAL A 198 8.36 -5.30 15.61
C VAL A 198 8.79 -6.73 15.24
N THR A 199 10.08 -7.02 15.16
CA THR A 199 10.56 -8.26 14.55
C THR A 199 10.83 -9.42 15.52
N HIS A 200 10.87 -9.23 16.84
CA HIS A 200 11.51 -10.21 17.74
C HIS A 200 10.62 -10.98 18.74
N PHE A 201 9.29 -10.82 18.74
CA PHE A 201 8.44 -11.32 19.84
C PHE A 201 7.55 -12.56 19.57
N LEU A 202 7.76 -13.31 18.48
CA LEU A 202 6.90 -14.47 18.15
C LEU A 202 7.57 -15.86 18.35
N GLU A 203 8.44 -16.01 19.37
CA GLU A 203 9.03 -17.31 19.74
C GLU A 203 8.42 -17.90 21.03
N LYS A 204 7.10 -18.03 21.09
CA LYS A 204 6.49 -19.01 22.01
C LYS A 204 5.64 -19.98 21.22
N GLU A 205 6.25 -21.14 20.97
CA GLU A 205 5.57 -22.35 20.54
C GLU A 205 4.39 -22.63 21.48
N VAL A 206 3.19 -22.64 20.92
CA VAL A 206 2.03 -23.27 21.54
C VAL A 206 1.70 -24.44 20.63
N ASP A 207 1.96 -25.64 21.14
CA ASP A 207 1.63 -26.90 20.48
C ASP A 207 0.11 -26.97 20.26
N CYS A 208 -0.31 -26.95 19.00
CA CYS A 208 -1.71 -27.10 18.62
C CYS A 208 -2.03 -28.58 18.44
N SER A 209 -2.48 -29.22 19.52
CA SER A 209 -3.38 -30.37 19.37
C SER A 209 -4.76 -29.84 18.96
N ASP A 210 -5.44 -30.54 18.05
CA ASP A 210 -6.72 -30.19 17.40
C ASP A 210 -7.94 -30.03 18.35
N SER A 211 -7.72 -29.88 19.65
CA SER A 211 -8.77 -29.85 20.68
C SER A 211 -8.82 -28.56 21.50
N ALA A 212 -8.07 -27.51 21.14
CA ALA A 212 -8.10 -26.24 21.85
C ALA A 212 -8.56 -25.09 20.94
N ILE A 213 -9.84 -25.10 20.56
CA ILE A 213 -10.54 -23.83 20.33
C ILE A 213 -10.59 -23.16 21.72
N PRO A 214 -9.90 -22.04 21.98
CA PRO A 214 -10.19 -21.30 23.18
C PRO A 214 -11.65 -20.86 23.05
N ILE A 215 -12.46 -21.27 24.01
CA ILE A 215 -13.78 -20.69 24.27
C ILE A 215 -13.62 -19.20 24.07
N ILE A 216 -14.41 -18.65 23.15
CA ILE A 216 -14.49 -17.22 22.88
C ILE A 216 -14.81 -16.56 24.22
N ILE A 217 -13.79 -16.05 24.90
CA ILE A 217 -14.02 -15.06 25.93
C ILE A 217 -14.38 -13.82 25.14
N ASP A 218 -15.67 -13.56 25.07
CA ASP A 218 -16.27 -12.37 24.49
C ASP A 218 -15.67 -11.16 25.21
N THR A 219 -14.55 -10.68 24.70
CA THR A 219 -13.86 -9.52 25.26
C THR A 219 -14.52 -8.32 24.64
N SER A 220 -15.67 -7.97 25.21
CA SER A 220 -16.32 -6.70 24.96
C SER A 220 -15.35 -5.56 25.28
N MET A 221 -15.23 -4.62 24.35
CA MET A 221 -14.40 -3.44 24.52
C MET A 221 -15.14 -2.48 25.45
N VAL A 222 -14.96 -2.64 26.76
CA VAL A 222 -15.57 -1.73 27.74
C VAL A 222 -14.78 -0.43 27.75
N VAL A 223 -15.34 0.62 27.16
CA VAL A 223 -14.76 1.96 27.19
C VAL A 223 -15.25 2.67 28.46
N ASN A 224 -14.40 2.75 29.48
CA ASN A 224 -14.68 3.49 30.69
C ASN A 224 -14.12 4.92 30.56
N VAL A 225 -15.02 5.91 30.45
CA VAL A 225 -14.70 7.33 30.30
C VAL A 225 -13.84 7.84 31.46
N GLU A 226 -14.16 7.46 32.69
CA GLU A 226 -13.41 7.86 33.88
C GLU A 226 -11.97 7.33 33.83
N ASN A 227 -11.78 6.10 33.32
CA ASN A 227 -10.45 5.52 33.16
C ASN A 227 -9.65 6.20 32.04
N ILE A 228 -10.31 6.67 30.97
CA ILE A 228 -9.68 7.47 29.92
C ILE A 228 -9.23 8.81 30.49
N ILE A 229 -10.11 9.51 31.22
CA ILE A 229 -9.79 10.80 31.86
C ILE A 229 -8.66 10.62 32.87
N ALA A 230 -8.73 9.62 33.75
CA ALA A 230 -7.70 9.33 34.75
C ALA A 230 -6.33 9.00 34.13
N LYS A 231 -6.31 8.39 32.92
CA LYS A 231 -5.06 8.15 32.18
C LYS A 231 -4.56 9.39 31.48
N ALA A 232 -5.44 10.20 30.90
CA ALA A 232 -5.10 11.47 30.28
C ALA A 232 -4.49 12.43 31.32
N SER A 233 -5.05 12.48 32.55
CA SER A 233 -4.51 13.25 33.67
C SER A 233 -3.16 12.76 34.20
N LYS A 234 -2.71 11.56 33.81
CA LYS A 234 -1.39 11.00 34.18
C LYS A 234 -0.35 11.16 33.07
N CYS A 235 -0.76 11.68 31.90
CA CYS A 235 0.13 11.81 30.75
C CYS A 235 0.95 13.10 30.86
N GLN A 236 2.24 12.95 31.16
CA GLN A 236 3.15 14.06 31.47
C GLN A 236 3.25 15.10 30.35
N SER A 237 3.21 14.66 29.09
CA SER A 237 3.25 15.53 27.90
C SER A 237 1.99 16.38 27.69
N ILE A 238 0.85 16.01 28.28
CA ILE A 238 -0.40 16.78 28.19
C ILE A 238 -0.47 17.83 29.30
N LEU A 239 0.17 17.56 30.44
CA LEU A 239 0.20 18.44 31.61
C LEU A 239 1.16 19.63 31.48
N GLU A 240 2.06 19.63 30.49
CA GLU A 240 2.96 20.75 30.20
C GLU A 240 2.21 21.95 29.57
N CYS A 241 0.97 21.77 29.11
CA CYS A 241 0.11 22.84 28.62
C CYS A 241 -0.99 23.18 29.64
N SER A 242 -0.95 24.40 30.17
CA SER A 242 -1.92 24.91 31.15
C SER A 242 -3.37 24.85 30.64
N ASN A 243 -3.59 25.13 29.35
CA ASN A 243 -4.92 25.05 28.72
C ASN A 243 -5.42 23.61 28.60
N CYS A 244 -4.54 22.66 28.26
CA CYS A 244 -4.91 21.24 28.14
C CYS A 244 -5.21 20.62 29.51
N SER A 245 -4.45 20.99 30.54
CA SER A 245 -4.70 20.56 31.92
C SER A 245 -6.06 21.08 32.43
N ALA A 246 -6.34 22.37 32.24
CA ALA A 246 -7.63 22.96 32.62
C ALA A 246 -8.80 22.31 31.87
N PHE A 247 -8.63 21.99 30.58
CA PHE A 247 -9.64 21.34 29.77
C PHE A 247 -9.93 19.89 30.20
N ILE A 248 -8.90 19.11 30.57
CA ILE A 248 -9.08 17.72 31.07
C ILE A 248 -9.82 17.69 32.41
N HIS A 249 -9.59 18.70 33.26
CA HIS A 249 -10.27 18.83 34.55
C HIS A 249 -11.64 19.52 34.45
N CYS A 250 -12.04 19.99 33.27
CA CYS A 250 -13.37 20.55 33.06
C CYS A 250 -14.42 19.42 33.09
N ASN A 251 -15.48 19.60 33.88
CA ASN A 251 -16.63 18.68 33.90
C ASN A 251 -17.25 18.47 32.50
N GLU A 252 -17.07 19.43 31.59
CA GLU A 252 -17.53 19.33 30.21
C GLU A 252 -16.82 18.22 29.43
N MET A 253 -15.56 17.89 29.75
CA MET A 253 -14.82 16.86 29.01
C MET A 253 -15.44 15.47 29.22
N SER A 254 -15.90 15.18 30.44
CA SER A 254 -16.62 13.93 30.73
C SER A 254 -17.94 13.84 29.95
N GLN A 255 -18.66 14.96 29.85
CA GLN A 255 -19.91 15.05 29.08
C GLN A 255 -19.66 14.87 27.57
N ILE A 256 -18.59 15.47 27.04
CA ILE A 256 -18.19 15.33 25.63
C ILE A 256 -17.82 13.88 25.32
N CYS A 257 -17.01 13.23 26.17
CA CYS A 257 -16.61 11.84 25.98
C CYS A 257 -17.81 10.89 26.05
N THR A 258 -18.73 11.14 26.98
CA THR A 258 -19.97 10.35 27.13
C THR A 258 -20.87 10.53 25.90
N SER A 259 -21.06 11.75 25.43
CA SER A 259 -21.86 12.05 24.23
C SER A 259 -21.26 11.43 22.97
N ALA A 260 -19.93 11.48 22.82
CA ALA A 260 -19.23 10.85 21.70
C ALA A 260 -19.39 9.32 21.71
N LEU A 261 -19.37 8.70 22.90
CA LEU A 261 -19.66 7.28 23.04
C LEU A 261 -21.10 6.95 22.65
N GLU A 262 -22.09 7.70 23.14
CA GLU A 262 -23.50 7.48 22.77
C GLU A 262 -23.73 7.59 21.25
N ILE A 263 -23.07 8.53 20.59
CA ILE A 263 -23.13 8.67 19.12
C ILE A 263 -22.50 7.46 18.44
N ALA A 264 -21.34 6.99 18.93
CA ALA A 264 -20.69 5.80 18.40
C ALA A 264 -21.55 4.55 18.60
N GLU A 265 -22.21 4.40 19.76
CA GLU A 265 -23.14 3.29 20.01
C GLU A 265 -24.34 3.28 19.07
N LYS A 266 -24.90 4.46 18.77
CA LYS A 266 -26.01 4.62 17.81
C LYS A 266 -25.57 4.32 16.38
N ALA A 267 -24.37 4.74 16.00
CA ALA A 267 -23.82 4.55 14.65
C ALA A 267 -23.37 3.10 14.40
N PHE A 268 -22.96 2.39 15.45
CA PHE A 268 -22.39 1.04 15.37
C PHE A 268 -23.11 0.09 16.33
N VAL A 269 -24.35 -0.29 15.99
CA VAL A 269 -25.24 -1.14 16.81
C VAL A 269 -24.58 -2.49 17.21
N THR A 270 -23.69 -3.02 16.38
CA THR A 270 -22.94 -4.27 16.65
C THR A 270 -21.66 -4.07 17.47
N PHE A 271 -21.21 -2.83 17.69
CA PHE A 271 -19.96 -2.51 18.39
C PHE A 271 -20.13 -2.47 19.91
N CYS A 272 -21.34 -2.18 20.41
CA CYS A 272 -21.61 -1.92 21.83
C CYS A 272 -22.85 -2.64 22.36
N HIS A 273 -23.11 -3.87 21.93
CA HIS A 273 -24.35 -4.57 22.29
C HIS A 273 -24.45 -4.92 23.79
N GLU A 274 -23.37 -4.79 24.57
CA GLU A 274 -23.33 -5.13 26.00
C GLU A 274 -23.43 -3.94 26.98
N THR A 275 -23.22 -2.69 26.56
CA THR A 275 -23.19 -1.55 27.50
C THR A 275 -24.56 -1.30 28.15
N LYS A 276 -25.65 -1.44 27.38
CA LYS A 276 -27.03 -1.31 27.89
C LYS A 276 -27.43 -2.42 28.86
N VAL A 277 -26.92 -3.64 28.69
CA VAL A 277 -27.23 -4.78 29.57
C VAL A 277 -26.62 -4.59 30.96
N LYS A 278 -25.40 -4.04 31.06
CA LYS A 278 -24.76 -3.77 32.36
C LYS A 278 -25.29 -2.53 33.08
N GLN A 279 -25.76 -1.51 32.36
CA GLN A 279 -26.44 -0.37 33.00
C GLN A 279 -27.78 -0.79 33.62
N GLN A 280 -28.56 -1.64 32.93
CA GLN A 280 -29.80 -2.18 33.50
C GLN A 280 -29.55 -3.09 34.71
N LEU A 281 -28.46 -3.86 34.73
CA LEU A 281 -28.08 -4.71 35.87
C LEU A 281 -27.47 -3.97 37.07
N LYS A 282 -27.05 -2.70 36.92
CA LYS A 282 -26.60 -1.85 38.05
C LYS A 282 -27.73 -1.10 38.75
N THR A 283 -28.93 -1.15 38.20
CA THR A 283 -30.17 -0.56 38.76
C THR A 283 -31.03 -1.58 39.54
N PHE A 284 -30.51 -2.79 39.76
CA PHE A 284 -31.09 -3.81 40.65
C PHE A 284 -30.17 -4.06 41.84
#